data_AF-V9LFI0-F1
#
_entry.id   AF-V9LFI0-F1
#
_cell.length_a   1.000
_cell.length_b   1.000
_cell.length_c   1.000
_cell.angle_alpha   90.00
_cell.angle_beta   90.00
_cell.angle_gamma   90.00
#
_symmetry.space_group_name_H-M   'P 1'
#
loop_
_entity.id
_entity.type
_entity.pdbx_description
1 polymer ?
#
loop_
_entity_poly.entity_id
_entity_poly.type
_entity_poly.pdbx_seq_one_letter_code
_entity_poly.pdbx_strand_id
1 'polypeptide(L)'
;MNILPKKSWHVRNRDNVSRVRRDEAAEAESRRRDEERAARAEQEARTELLRRRSRCALSGGEKGLEPPASPSQGLGLLTDRREDHPTVTGNRELAEEQRQERERRERALGILTYLGQSSAEAQTSKPWYSLPPSERGKEEKEEEKSRGRKRSFDPLLDVQANLRKKRRGAAGETTGARESERGRGRAR
;
A
#
# COMPACT_ATOMS: atom_id res chain seq x y z
N MET A 1 36.15 -15.99 7.55
CA MET A 1 36.48 -14.68 6.94
C MET A 1 35.21 -14.06 6.34
N ASN A 2 34.78 -12.88 6.78
CA ASN A 2 33.62 -12.19 6.18
C ASN A 2 34.08 -11.32 5.00
N ILE A 3 33.63 -11.66 3.80
CA ILE A 3 34.00 -10.98 2.55
C ILE A 3 32.91 -10.01 2.05
N LEU A 4 31.74 -10.02 2.69
CA LEU A 4 30.55 -9.31 2.21
C LEU A 4 30.70 -7.77 2.26
N PRO A 5 31.28 -7.15 3.30
CA PRO A 5 31.48 -5.70 3.35
C PRO A 5 32.41 -5.18 2.24
N LYS A 6 33.27 -6.04 1.70
CA LYS A 6 34.23 -5.70 0.63
C LYS A 6 33.59 -5.71 -0.76
N LYS A 7 32.30 -6.02 -0.88
CA LYS A 7 31.58 -6.05 -2.15
C LYS A 7 30.79 -4.75 -2.33
N SER A 8 30.92 -4.14 -3.51
CA SER A 8 30.24 -2.88 -3.86
C SER A 8 28.72 -2.99 -3.88
N TRP A 9 28.15 -4.19 -4.05
CA TRP A 9 26.70 -4.43 -4.05
C TRP A 9 26.11 -4.65 -2.64
N HIS A 10 26.93 -4.68 -1.60
CA HIS A 10 26.44 -4.98 -0.26
C HIS A 10 25.52 -3.88 0.26
N VAL A 11 24.26 -4.22 0.52
CA VAL A 11 23.17 -3.29 0.86
C VAL A 11 23.49 -2.45 2.09
N ARG A 12 24.21 -3.00 3.07
CA ARG A 12 24.54 -2.30 4.33
C ARG A 12 25.82 -1.45 4.23
N ASN A 13 26.47 -1.39 3.07
CA ASN A 13 27.58 -0.47 2.89
C ASN A 13 27.10 0.98 3.01
N ARG A 14 27.87 1.79 3.72
CA ARG A 14 27.56 3.20 4.01
C ARG A 14 27.23 3.96 2.72
N ASP A 15 27.97 3.72 1.65
CA ASP A 15 27.80 4.39 0.36
C ASP A 15 26.47 4.01 -0.32
N ASN A 16 26.09 2.74 -0.26
CA ASN A 16 24.82 2.27 -0.82
C ASN A 16 23.63 2.81 -0.04
N VAL A 17 23.72 2.80 1.29
CA VAL A 17 22.69 3.41 2.17
C VAL A 17 22.57 4.92 1.88
N SER A 18 23.68 5.60 1.61
CA SER A 18 23.68 7.04 1.30
C SER A 18 23.08 7.35 -0.06
N ARG A 19 23.28 6.47 -1.06
CA ARG A 19 22.60 6.57 -2.37
C ARG A 19 21.10 6.39 -2.24
N VAL A 20 20.66 5.33 -1.57
CA VAL A 20 19.24 5.06 -1.32
C VAL A 20 18.58 6.26 -0.63
N ARG A 21 19.21 6.81 0.42
CA ARG A 21 18.69 8.01 1.09
C ARG A 21 18.59 9.24 0.20
N ARG A 22 19.55 9.43 -0.71
CA ARG A 22 19.50 10.55 -1.67
C ARG A 22 18.35 10.37 -2.65
N ASP A 23 18.17 9.15 -3.15
CA ASP A 23 17.11 8.85 -4.10
C ASP A 23 15.72 8.96 -3.44
N GLU A 24 15.57 8.46 -2.22
CA GLU A 24 14.37 8.63 -1.39
C GLU A 24 14.07 10.11 -1.09
N ALA A 25 15.09 10.89 -0.77
CA ALA A 25 14.95 12.33 -0.54
C ALA A 25 14.54 13.08 -1.82
N ALA A 26 15.15 12.76 -2.96
CA ALA A 26 14.82 13.37 -4.25
C ALA A 26 13.37 13.06 -4.68
N GLU A 27 12.93 11.82 -4.49
CA GLU A 27 11.55 11.40 -4.73
C GLU A 27 10.56 12.14 -3.81
N ALA A 28 10.90 12.29 -2.53
CA ALA A 28 10.09 13.04 -1.57
C ALA A 28 9.99 14.54 -1.94
N GLU A 29 11.08 15.16 -2.38
CA GLU A 29 11.08 16.55 -2.86
C GLU A 29 10.26 16.73 -4.13
N SER A 30 10.36 15.80 -5.09
CA SER A 30 9.56 15.84 -6.31
C SER A 30 8.06 15.79 -5.99
N ARG A 31 7.64 14.89 -5.10
CA ARG A 31 6.24 14.78 -4.67
C ARG A 31 5.73 16.06 -4.02
N ARG A 32 6.52 16.66 -3.11
CA ARG A 32 6.18 17.95 -2.49
C ARG A 32 6.03 19.05 -3.53
N ARG A 33 6.91 19.11 -4.52
CA ARG A 33 6.84 20.10 -5.60
C ARG A 33 5.58 19.93 -6.45
N ASP A 34 5.18 18.70 -6.74
CA ASP A 34 3.95 18.41 -7.48
C ASP A 34 2.70 18.74 -6.66
N GLU A 35 2.70 18.43 -5.36
CA GLU A 35 1.64 18.83 -4.42
C GLU A 35 1.50 20.36 -4.32
N GLU A 36 2.62 21.08 -4.19
CA GLU A 36 2.64 22.55 -4.16
C GLU A 36 2.10 23.15 -5.46
N ARG A 37 2.46 22.56 -6.61
CA ARG A 37 1.94 22.98 -7.92
C ARG A 37 0.43 22.74 -8.01
N ALA A 38 -0.04 21.57 -7.58
CA ALA A 38 -1.46 21.25 -7.58
C ALA A 38 -2.24 22.21 -6.67
N ALA A 39 -1.74 22.48 -5.46
CA ALA A 39 -2.36 23.41 -4.53
C ALA A 39 -2.43 24.84 -5.08
N ARG A 40 -1.38 25.32 -5.76
CA ARG A 40 -1.40 26.63 -6.44
C ARG A 40 -2.42 26.65 -7.57
N ALA A 41 -2.44 25.62 -8.41
CA ALA A 41 -3.41 25.52 -9.50
C ALA A 41 -4.86 25.51 -8.99
N GLU A 42 -5.13 24.82 -7.87
CA GLU A 42 -6.45 24.83 -7.23
C GLU A 42 -6.81 26.21 -6.68
N GLN A 43 -5.88 26.89 -6.01
CA GLN A 43 -6.09 28.26 -5.54
C GLN A 43 -6.38 29.21 -6.71
N GLU A 44 -5.58 29.15 -7.78
CA GLU A 44 -5.78 29.95 -8.99
C GLU A 44 -7.13 29.66 -9.63
N ALA A 45 -7.50 28.39 -9.84
CA ALA A 45 -8.79 27.99 -10.40
C ALA A 45 -9.97 28.49 -9.56
N ARG A 46 -9.88 28.39 -8.22
CA ARG A 46 -10.90 28.90 -7.31
C ARG A 46 -11.04 30.42 -7.42
N THR A 47 -9.92 31.15 -7.45
CA THR A 47 -9.96 32.62 -7.59
C THR A 47 -10.48 33.05 -8.95
N GLU A 48 -10.12 32.34 -10.01
CA GLU A 48 -10.60 32.59 -11.36
C GLU A 48 -12.11 32.35 -11.46
N LEU A 49 -12.62 31.27 -10.87
CA LEU A 49 -14.05 30.98 -10.81
C LEU A 49 -14.81 32.11 -10.11
N LEU A 50 -14.32 32.59 -8.97
CA LEU A 50 -14.93 33.72 -8.26
C LEU A 50 -14.86 35.02 -9.07
N ARG A 51 -13.73 35.30 -9.74
CA ARG A 51 -13.58 36.46 -10.63
C ARG A 51 -14.48 36.38 -11.87
N ARG A 52 -14.67 35.19 -12.42
CA ARG A 52 -15.59 34.97 -13.54
C ARG A 52 -17.03 35.21 -13.09
N ARG A 53 -17.42 34.63 -11.96
CA ARG A 53 -18.75 34.82 -11.36
C ARG A 53 -19.04 36.30 -11.06
N SER A 54 -18.09 37.03 -10.46
CA SER A 54 -18.28 38.46 -10.18
C SER A 54 -18.41 39.29 -11.46
N ARG A 55 -17.59 39.02 -12.49
CA ARG A 55 -17.70 39.69 -13.80
C ARG A 55 -19.04 39.42 -14.48
N CYS A 56 -19.54 38.18 -14.44
CA CYS A 56 -20.86 37.83 -14.98
C CYS A 56 -21.98 38.58 -14.24
N ALA A 57 -21.91 38.66 -12.91
CA ALA A 57 -22.90 39.37 -12.10
C ALA A 57 -22.93 40.89 -12.41
N LEU A 58 -21.77 41.52 -12.62
CA LEU A 58 -21.67 42.95 -12.96
C LEU A 58 -22.06 43.27 -14.40
N SER A 59 -21.82 42.35 -15.34
CA SER A 59 -22.07 42.56 -16.77
C SER A 59 -23.51 42.26 -17.20
N GLY A 60 -24.42 41.89 -16.29
CA GLY A 60 -25.81 41.56 -16.62
C GLY A 60 -25.96 40.35 -17.56
N GLY A 61 -24.92 39.53 -17.68
CA GLY A 61 -24.84 38.47 -18.68
C GLY A 61 -25.43 37.16 -18.17
N GLU A 62 -26.68 36.89 -18.56
CA GLU A 62 -27.26 35.56 -18.50
C GLU A 62 -26.43 34.60 -19.36
N LYS A 63 -25.68 33.68 -18.74
CA LYS A 63 -25.31 32.38 -19.31
C LYS A 63 -24.72 31.45 -18.25
N GLY A 64 -25.64 30.65 -17.70
CA GLY A 64 -25.53 29.31 -17.13
C GLY A 64 -24.21 28.84 -16.55
N LEU A 65 -24.17 28.71 -15.22
CA LEU A 65 -23.70 27.56 -14.44
C LEU A 65 -24.05 27.84 -12.97
N GLU A 66 -25.31 27.59 -12.60
CA GLU A 66 -25.82 27.64 -11.22
C GLU A 66 -25.63 26.26 -10.53
N PRO A 67 -25.50 26.24 -9.19
CA PRO A 67 -26.70 26.06 -8.39
C PRO A 67 -27.00 27.23 -7.43
N PRO A 68 -28.30 27.48 -7.13
CA PRO A 68 -28.76 28.70 -6.47
C PRO A 68 -28.89 28.56 -4.95
N ALA A 69 -28.72 29.68 -4.23
CA ALA A 69 -29.66 30.17 -3.20
C ALA A 69 -29.21 31.52 -2.60
N SER A 70 -29.90 32.58 -3.03
CA SER A 70 -30.19 33.87 -2.38
C SER A 70 -29.06 34.81 -1.85
N PRO A 71 -29.01 36.06 -2.39
CA PRO A 71 -28.22 37.16 -1.84
C PRO A 71 -29.13 38.21 -1.17
N SER A 72 -29.09 38.32 0.16
CA SER A 72 -29.59 39.52 0.85
C SER A 72 -29.03 39.64 2.27
N GLN A 73 -27.81 40.16 2.41
CA GLN A 73 -27.44 41.04 3.51
C GLN A 73 -26.10 41.71 3.16
N GLY A 74 -26.15 43.04 3.06
CA GLY A 74 -25.02 43.88 2.72
C GLY A 74 -23.93 43.83 3.78
N LEU A 75 -22.69 43.77 3.28
CA LEU A 75 -21.49 44.39 3.86
C LEU A 75 -21.33 44.33 5.39
N GLY A 76 -20.88 43.17 5.86
CA GLY A 76 -20.30 42.96 7.19
C GLY A 76 -19.18 41.91 7.23
N LEU A 77 -18.49 41.64 6.11
CA LEU A 77 -17.58 40.48 6.00
C LEU A 77 -16.10 40.78 6.29
N LEU A 78 -15.71 42.05 6.46
CA LEU A 78 -14.29 42.43 6.62
C LEU A 78 -13.91 42.94 8.02
N THR A 79 -14.87 43.05 8.94
CA THR A 79 -14.62 43.50 10.31
C THR A 79 -14.21 42.38 11.27
N ASP A 80 -14.57 41.12 11.01
CA ASP A 80 -14.23 40.00 11.92
C ASP A 80 -12.93 39.27 11.61
N ARG A 81 -12.25 39.56 10.48
CA ARG A 81 -11.03 38.80 10.11
C ARG A 81 -9.77 39.23 10.87
N ARG A 82 -9.82 40.31 11.67
CA ARG A 82 -8.64 40.82 12.40
C ARG A 82 -8.52 40.34 13.85
N GLU A 83 -9.48 39.61 14.39
CA GLU A 83 -9.44 39.18 15.81
C GLU A 83 -9.78 37.71 16.03
N ASP A 84 -9.38 36.81 15.14
CA ASP A 84 -9.31 35.39 15.48
C ASP A 84 -7.98 34.84 14.97
N HIS A 85 -6.91 35.14 15.71
CA HIS A 85 -6.01 34.04 15.99
C HIS A 85 -6.85 33.08 16.83
N PRO A 86 -7.29 31.89 16.33
CA PRO A 86 -7.64 30.86 17.27
C PRO A 86 -6.35 30.64 18.03
N THR A 87 -6.32 31.15 19.26
CA THR A 87 -5.49 30.57 20.28
C THR A 87 -5.90 29.11 20.23
N VAL A 88 -5.07 28.31 19.57
CA VAL A 88 -5.17 26.86 19.58
C VAL A 88 -4.79 26.50 21.02
N THR A 89 -5.71 26.78 21.94
CA THR A 89 -5.88 26.02 23.16
C THR A 89 -6.32 24.66 22.67
N GLY A 90 -5.34 23.87 22.22
CA GLY A 90 -5.59 22.57 21.63
C GLY A 90 -6.48 21.79 22.57
N ASN A 91 -7.60 21.27 22.04
CA ASN A 91 -8.54 20.45 22.79
C ASN A 91 -7.76 19.42 23.60
N ARG A 92 -7.60 19.68 24.90
CA ARG A 92 -6.77 18.88 25.80
C ARG A 92 -7.29 17.44 25.80
N GLU A 93 -8.60 17.31 25.74
CA GLU A 93 -9.33 16.06 25.57
C GLU A 93 -8.93 15.32 24.29
N LEU A 94 -8.86 16.00 23.14
CA LEU A 94 -8.45 15.39 21.87
C LEU A 94 -6.98 14.94 21.89
N ALA A 95 -6.10 15.68 22.57
CA ALA A 95 -4.70 15.29 22.72
C ALA A 95 -4.56 14.05 23.62
N GLU A 96 -5.37 13.96 24.67
CA GLU A 96 -5.44 12.80 25.57
C GLU A 96 -6.05 11.58 24.85
N GLU A 97 -7.11 11.76 24.06
CA GLU A 97 -7.71 10.70 23.23
C GLU A 97 -6.71 10.16 22.20
N GLN A 98 -5.97 11.04 21.51
CA GLN A 98 -4.93 10.61 20.56
C GLN A 98 -3.79 9.87 21.25
N ARG A 99 -3.42 10.26 22.48
CA ARG A 99 -2.42 9.51 23.27
C ARG A 99 -2.95 8.13 23.61
N GLN A 100 -4.17 8.02 24.11
CA GLN A 100 -4.78 6.72 24.41
C GLN A 100 -4.94 5.84 23.16
N GLU A 101 -5.30 6.41 22.02
CA GLU A 101 -5.41 5.66 20.77
C GLU A 101 -4.04 5.16 20.30
N ARG A 102 -3.00 5.98 20.40
CA ARG A 102 -1.61 5.58 20.13
C ARG A 102 -1.18 4.46 21.07
N GLU A 103 -1.41 4.59 22.37
CA GLU A 103 -1.10 3.56 23.35
C GLU A 103 -1.85 2.26 23.07
N ARG A 104 -3.14 2.32 22.69
CA ARG A 104 -3.92 1.13 22.29
C ARG A 104 -3.33 0.45 21.06
N ARG A 105 -2.95 1.23 20.04
CA ARG A 105 -2.32 0.72 18.81
C ARG A 105 -0.96 0.11 19.12
N GLU A 106 -0.11 0.79 19.89
CA GLU A 106 1.21 0.31 20.29
C GLU A 106 1.11 -0.94 21.17
N ARG A 107 0.10 -1.01 22.05
CA ARG A 107 -0.20 -2.18 22.86
C ARG A 107 -0.68 -3.36 22.02
N ALA A 108 -1.54 -3.12 21.03
CA ALA A 108 -1.99 -4.15 20.09
C ALA A 108 -0.85 -4.69 19.22
N LEU A 109 0.11 -3.83 18.85
CA LEU A 109 1.32 -4.21 18.12
C LEU A 109 2.40 -4.84 19.03
N GLY A 110 2.22 -4.81 20.37
CA GLY A 110 3.20 -5.29 21.33
C GLY A 110 4.45 -4.40 21.49
N ILE A 111 4.40 -3.16 21.00
CA ILE A 111 5.48 -2.15 21.13
C ILE A 111 5.45 -1.54 22.53
N LEU A 112 4.26 -1.19 23.01
CA LEU A 112 4.06 -0.64 24.34
C LEU A 112 3.61 -1.75 25.30
N THR A 113 4.51 -2.17 26.18
CA THR A 113 4.26 -3.15 27.24
C THR A 113 4.57 -2.50 28.60
N TYR A 114 3.57 -2.38 29.48
CA TYR A 114 3.77 -1.79 30.79
C TYR A 114 4.44 -2.79 31.75
N LEU A 115 5.37 -2.30 32.57
CA LEU A 115 6.04 -3.07 33.60
C LEU A 115 5.00 -3.73 34.52
N GLY A 116 5.05 -5.07 34.65
CA GLY A 116 4.08 -5.85 35.44
C GLY A 116 3.00 -6.53 34.60
N GLN A 117 2.85 -6.20 33.31
CA GLN A 117 2.14 -7.04 32.35
C GLN A 117 3.15 -8.07 31.83
N SER A 118 3.13 -9.29 32.37
CA SER A 118 4.07 -10.33 31.94
C SER A 118 3.91 -10.55 30.43
N SER A 119 5.02 -10.70 29.68
CA SER A 119 4.97 -11.04 28.25
C SER A 119 4.10 -12.27 27.97
N ALA A 120 3.95 -13.16 28.95
CA ALA A 120 3.11 -14.34 28.87
C ALA A 120 1.59 -14.06 28.95
N GLU A 121 1.16 -12.95 29.56
CA GLU A 121 -0.25 -12.53 29.64
C GLU A 121 -0.62 -11.54 28.52
N ALA A 122 0.35 -10.76 28.04
CA ALA A 122 0.15 -9.88 26.88
C ALA A 122 0.12 -10.65 25.56
N GLN A 123 0.81 -11.80 25.48
CA GLN A 123 0.69 -12.72 24.36
C GLN A 123 -0.65 -13.46 24.46
N THR A 124 -1.46 -13.36 23.41
CA THR A 124 -2.74 -14.07 23.29
C THR A 124 -2.59 -15.60 23.30
N SER A 125 -1.36 -16.11 23.14
CA SER A 125 -1.01 -17.51 23.25
C SER A 125 -0.04 -17.76 24.40
N LYS A 126 -0.22 -18.90 25.07
CA LYS A 126 0.72 -19.38 26.08
C LYS A 126 2.09 -19.60 25.42
N PRO A 127 3.19 -19.17 26.06
CA PRO A 127 4.51 -19.37 25.51
C PRO A 127 4.87 -20.87 25.44
N TRP A 128 5.62 -21.25 24.40
CA TRP A 128 5.93 -22.64 24.06
C TRP A 128 6.52 -23.47 25.22
N TYR A 129 7.26 -22.84 26.14
CA TYR A 129 7.88 -23.50 27.28
C TYR A 129 6.89 -23.84 28.40
N SER A 130 5.76 -23.12 28.49
CA SER A 130 4.71 -23.38 29.48
C SER A 130 3.78 -24.52 29.07
N LEU A 131 3.74 -24.87 27.78
CA LEU A 131 2.91 -25.94 27.27
C LEU A 131 3.57 -27.32 27.46
N PRO A 132 2.81 -28.37 27.83
CA PRO A 132 3.34 -29.73 27.91
C PRO A 132 3.73 -30.24 26.51
N PRO A 133 4.70 -31.18 26.41
CA PRO A 133 5.20 -31.68 25.12
C PRO A 133 4.12 -32.18 24.14
N SER A 134 2.99 -32.69 24.65
CA SER A 134 1.86 -33.16 23.83
C SER A 134 1.15 -32.05 23.05
N GLU A 135 1.21 -30.80 23.53
CA GLU A 135 0.57 -29.66 22.86
C GLU A 135 1.51 -28.94 21.90
N ARG A 136 2.83 -29.07 22.11
CA ARG A 136 3.86 -28.49 21.22
C ARG A 136 3.81 -29.06 19.79
N GLY A 137 3.36 -30.31 19.63
CA GLY A 137 3.23 -30.96 18.31
C GLY A 137 1.91 -30.72 17.56
N LYS A 138 0.97 -29.95 18.12
CA LYS A 138 -0.31 -29.66 17.44
C LYS A 138 -0.13 -28.65 16.30
N GLU A 139 0.76 -27.67 16.48
CA GLU A 139 1.11 -26.68 15.44
C GLU A 139 1.73 -27.36 14.21
N GLU A 140 2.57 -28.36 14.39
CA GLU A 140 3.19 -29.13 13.29
C GLU A 140 2.13 -29.84 12.43
N LYS A 141 1.08 -30.40 13.06
CA LYS A 141 -0.03 -31.06 12.36
C LYS A 141 -0.91 -30.06 11.58
N GLU A 142 -1.10 -28.85 12.11
CA GLU A 142 -1.78 -27.78 11.36
C GLU A 142 -0.92 -27.24 10.22
N GLU A 143 0.39 -27.12 10.44
CA GLU A 143 1.34 -26.71 9.42
C GLU A 143 1.38 -27.72 8.26
N GLU A 144 1.36 -29.03 8.55
CA GLU A 144 1.28 -30.09 7.54
C GLU A 144 0.01 -29.99 6.67
N LYS A 145 -1.15 -29.75 7.28
CA LYS A 145 -2.41 -29.49 6.55
C LYS A 145 -2.30 -28.21 5.72
N SER A 146 -1.66 -27.18 6.25
CA SER A 146 -1.40 -25.93 5.53
C SER A 146 -0.48 -26.14 4.32
N ARG A 147 0.51 -27.05 4.41
CA ARG A 147 1.45 -27.39 3.33
C ARG A 147 0.71 -28.01 2.14
N GLY A 148 -0.26 -28.91 2.38
CA GLY A 148 -1.10 -29.45 1.30
C GLY A 148 -1.86 -28.35 0.54
N ARG A 149 -2.45 -27.41 1.28
CA ARG A 149 -3.19 -26.26 0.72
C ARG A 149 -2.27 -25.26 0.02
N LYS A 150 -1.08 -25.00 0.56
CA LYS A 150 -0.03 -24.17 -0.08
C LYS A 150 0.46 -24.79 -1.38
N ARG A 151 0.61 -26.13 -1.43
CA ARG A 151 0.98 -26.85 -2.66
C ARG A 151 -0.08 -26.72 -3.75
N SER A 152 -1.37 -26.73 -3.42
CA SER A 152 -2.42 -26.52 -4.44
C SER A 152 -2.45 -25.09 -5.00
N PHE A 153 -1.88 -24.11 -4.29
CA PHE A 153 -1.78 -22.72 -4.77
C PHE A 153 -0.41 -22.39 -5.38
N ASP A 154 0.42 -23.39 -5.68
CA ASP A 154 1.73 -23.18 -6.31
C ASP A 154 1.59 -23.13 -7.86
N PRO A 155 1.79 -21.96 -8.50
CA PRO A 155 1.68 -21.82 -9.95
C PRO A 155 2.72 -22.64 -10.73
N LEU A 156 3.82 -23.06 -10.09
CA LEU A 156 4.84 -23.89 -10.73
C LEU A 156 4.32 -25.29 -11.04
N LEU A 157 3.41 -25.84 -10.23
CA LEU A 157 2.82 -27.15 -10.50
C LEU A 157 1.97 -27.12 -11.77
N ASP A 158 1.23 -26.05 -11.99
CA ASP A 158 0.42 -25.85 -13.21
C ASP A 158 1.29 -25.69 -14.45
N VAL A 159 2.37 -24.90 -14.36
CA VAL A 159 3.34 -24.75 -15.46
C VAL A 159 3.98 -26.09 -15.79
N GLN A 160 4.40 -26.87 -14.78
CA GLN A 160 4.98 -28.20 -15.00
C GLN A 160 3.97 -29.18 -15.63
N ALA A 161 2.70 -29.14 -15.22
CA ALA A 161 1.64 -29.96 -15.81
C ALA A 161 1.43 -29.61 -17.30
N ASN A 162 1.41 -28.33 -17.65
CA ASN A 162 1.26 -27.88 -19.04
C ASN A 162 2.48 -28.23 -19.90
N LEU A 163 3.70 -28.10 -19.35
CA LEU A 163 4.92 -28.55 -20.04
C LEU A 163 4.92 -30.07 -20.28
N ARG A 164 4.44 -30.86 -19.32
CA ARG A 164 4.28 -32.33 -19.47
C ARG A 164 3.24 -32.67 -20.54
N LYS A 165 2.10 -31.96 -20.57
CA LYS A 165 1.07 -32.11 -21.61
C LYS A 165 1.61 -31.76 -23.00
N LYS A 166 2.34 -30.65 -23.12
CA LYS A 166 2.99 -30.23 -24.38
C LYS A 166 4.00 -31.26 -24.89
N ARG A 167 4.82 -31.83 -24.00
CA ARG A 167 5.77 -32.92 -24.36
C ARG A 167 5.05 -34.19 -24.84
N ARG A 168 3.92 -34.54 -24.23
CA ARG A 168 3.10 -35.70 -24.64
C ARG A 168 2.40 -35.46 -25.98
N GLY A 169 1.89 -34.25 -26.22
CA GLY A 169 1.32 -33.87 -27.52
C GLY A 169 2.35 -33.93 -28.66
N ALA A 170 3.55 -33.38 -28.44
CA ALA A 170 4.64 -33.42 -29.41
C ALA A 170 5.15 -34.85 -29.71
N ALA A 171 5.07 -35.76 -28.74
CA ALA A 171 5.40 -37.18 -28.95
C ALA A 171 4.31 -37.93 -29.73
N GLY A 172 3.04 -37.52 -29.62
CA GLY A 172 1.91 -38.08 -30.38
C GLY A 172 1.90 -37.64 -31.86
N GLU A 173 2.26 -36.40 -32.15
CA GLU A 173 2.33 -35.90 -33.54
C GLU A 173 3.49 -36.51 -34.34
N THR A 174 4.63 -36.75 -33.69
CA THR A 174 5.82 -37.33 -34.35
C THR A 174 5.68 -38.83 -34.65
N THR A 175 4.81 -39.55 -33.93
CA THR A 175 4.55 -40.98 -34.15
C THR A 175 3.48 -41.21 -35.22
N GLY A 176 2.44 -40.37 -35.31
CA GLY A 176 1.43 -40.45 -36.37
C GLY A 176 1.92 -40.06 -37.77
N ALA A 177 2.88 -39.13 -37.87
CA ALA A 177 3.44 -38.73 -39.17
C ALA A 177 4.28 -39.85 -39.83
N ARG A 178 4.95 -40.69 -39.03
CA ARG A 178 5.87 -41.73 -39.54
C ARG A 178 5.17 -43.00 -40.01
N GLU A 179 3.90 -43.21 -39.63
CA GLU A 179 3.07 -44.34 -40.08
C GLU A 179 2.32 -44.02 -41.38
N SER A 180 1.95 -42.75 -41.62
CA SER A 180 1.25 -42.35 -42.86
C SER A 180 2.15 -42.34 -44.11
N GLU A 181 3.47 -42.25 -43.94
CA GLU A 181 4.44 -42.18 -45.04
C GLU A 181 4.83 -43.57 -45.60
N ARG A 182 4.61 -44.65 -44.85
CA ARG A 182 4.93 -46.03 -45.28
C ARG A 182 3.86 -46.69 -46.16
N GLY A 183 2.71 -46.05 -46.37
CA GLY A 183 1.59 -46.58 -47.16
C GLY A 183 1.50 -46.10 -48.61
N ARG A 184 2.36 -45.17 -49.06
CA ARG A 184 2.23 -44.51 -50.38
C ARG A 184 3.32 -44.88 -51.39
N GLY A 185 3.74 -46.14 -51.43
CA GLY A 185 4.80 -46.60 -52.33
C GLY A 185 4.62 -48.02 -52.84
N ARG A 186 3.57 -48.27 -53.65
CA ARG A 186 3.52 -49.43 -54.56
C ARG A 186 2.45 -49.21 -55.63
N ALA A 187 2.85 -48.62 -56.75
CA ALA A 187 2.15 -48.79 -58.03
C ALA A 187 3.08 -48.38 -59.18
N ARG A 188 3.20 -49.31 -60.14
CA ARG A 188 3.92 -49.30 -61.42
C ARG A 188 5.41 -49.64 -61.38
#